data_AF-A0A090QKD5-F1
#
_entry.id   AF-A0A090QKD5-F1
#
_cell.length_a   1.000
_cell.length_b   1.000
_cell.length_c   1.000
_cell.angle_alpha   90.00
_cell.angle_beta   90.00
_cell.angle_gamma   90.00
#
_symmetry.space_group_name_H-M   'P 1'
#
loop_
_entity.id
_entity.type
_entity.pdbx_description
1 polymer ?
#
loop_
_entity_poly.entity_id
_entity_poly.type
_entity_poly.pdbx_seq_one_letter_code
_entity_poly.pdbx_strand_id
1 'polypeptide(L)'
;MVSIGAIYHLIPKLFGQERMYSIRLINVHFWLATIGTVLYIVAMWISGVMQGLMWRAVNTDGTLTYSFVESLQASYPFYIVRFIGGLIFLSGMFLMAYNAYKTIAAPKESLRTTEQPA
;
A
#
# COMPACT_ATOMS: atom_id res chain seq x y z
N MET A 1 -3.08 5.87 -4.17
CA MET A 1 -4.50 5.83 -3.77
C MET A 1 -5.40 6.58 -4.74
N VAL A 2 -5.18 7.88 -4.99
CA VAL A 2 -6.00 8.67 -5.93
C VAL A 2 -6.04 8.07 -7.34
N SER A 3 -4.88 7.72 -7.92
CA SER A 3 -4.82 7.15 -9.27
C SER A 3 -5.51 5.79 -9.37
N ILE A 4 -5.44 4.97 -8.31
CA ILE A 4 -6.13 3.67 -8.24
C ILE A 4 -7.65 3.89 -8.27
N GLY A 5 -8.15 4.83 -7.47
CA GLY A 5 -9.57 5.20 -7.47
C GLY A 5 -10.03 5.76 -8.82
N ALA A 6 -9.24 6.64 -9.42
CA ALA A 6 -9.52 7.18 -10.76
C ALA A 6 -9.58 6.08 -11.82
N ILE A 7 -8.66 5.10 -11.78
CA ILE A 7 -8.66 3.96 -12.70
C ILE A 7 -9.91 3.07 -12.48
N TYR A 8 -10.29 2.79 -11.23
CA TYR A 8 -11.52 2.02 -10.95
C TYR A 8 -12.79 2.71 -11.45
N HIS A 9 -12.79 4.04 -11.51
CA HIS A 9 -13.88 4.81 -12.08
C HIS A 9 -13.84 4.85 -13.62
N LEU A 10 -12.65 4.96 -14.20
CA LEU A 10 -12.47 5.16 -15.63
C LEU A 10 -12.60 3.87 -16.44
N ILE A 11 -12.08 2.74 -15.93
CA ILE A 11 -12.08 1.45 -16.67
C ILE A 11 -13.49 1.05 -17.12
N PRO A 12 -14.52 0.97 -16.26
CA PRO A 12 -15.85 0.56 -16.71
C PRO A 12 -16.37 1.46 -17.85
N LYS A 13 -16.22 2.77 -17.70
CA LYS A 13 -16.67 3.77 -18.68
C LYS A 13 -16.00 3.61 -20.04
N LEU A 14 -14.69 3.38 -20.07
CA LEU A 14 -13.95 3.19 -21.32
C LEU A 14 -14.32 1.89 -22.04
N PHE A 15 -14.72 0.86 -21.29
CA PHE A 15 -15.05 -0.46 -21.84
C PHE A 15 -16.58 -0.71 -21.95
N GLY A 16 -17.41 0.34 -21.82
CA GLY A 16 -18.86 0.24 -21.98
C GLY A 16 -19.54 -0.62 -20.91
N GLN A 17 -19.05 -0.54 -19.67
CA GLN A 17 -19.59 -1.21 -18.50
C GLN A 17 -20.06 -0.15 -17.48
N GLU A 18 -21.14 -0.44 -16.75
CA GLU A 18 -21.64 0.48 -15.72
C GLU A 18 -20.81 0.41 -14.43
N ARG A 19 -20.22 -0.76 -14.16
CA ARG A 19 -19.39 -0.99 -12.97
C ARG A 19 -18.22 -1.93 -13.23
N MET A 20 -17.27 -1.94 -12.31
CA MET A 20 -16.22 -2.96 -12.27
C MET A 20 -16.81 -4.36 -12.00
N TYR A 21 -16.10 -5.40 -12.45
CA TYR A 21 -16.48 -6.80 -12.29
C TYR A 21 -16.88 -7.15 -10.84
N SER A 22 -16.05 -6.78 -9.86
CA SER A 22 -16.35 -6.97 -8.44
C SER A 22 -16.01 -5.74 -7.60
N ILE A 23 -17.02 -5.17 -6.95
CA ILE A 23 -16.87 -4.08 -5.95
C ILE A 23 -16.24 -4.63 -4.66
N ARG A 24 -16.52 -5.89 -4.30
CA ARG A 24 -15.90 -6.53 -3.13
C ARG A 24 -14.38 -6.62 -3.28
N LEU A 25 -13.87 -6.91 -4.48
CA LEU A 25 -12.43 -6.92 -4.74
C LEU A 25 -11.80 -5.53 -4.61
N ILE A 26 -12.54 -4.47 -4.95
CA ILE A 26 -12.08 -3.08 -4.72
C ILE A 26 -11.93 -2.83 -3.22
N ASN A 27 -12.89 -3.27 -2.40
CA ASN A 27 -12.83 -3.12 -0.95
C ASN A 27 -11.66 -3.91 -0.34
N VAL A 28 -11.42 -5.15 -0.79
CA VAL A 28 -10.26 -5.94 -0.34
C VAL A 28 -8.95 -5.25 -0.74
N HIS A 29 -8.84 -4.76 -1.99
CA HIS A 29 -7.66 -3.99 -2.41
C HIS A 29 -7.47 -2.74 -1.55
N PHE A 30 -8.55 -1.99 -1.26
CA PHE A 30 -8.48 -0.82 -0.38
C PHE A 30 -7.87 -1.17 0.98
N TRP A 31 -8.32 -2.26 1.62
CA TRP A 31 -7.77 -2.67 2.91
C TRP A 31 -6.33 -3.15 2.85
N LEU A 32 -5.97 -3.95 1.83
CA LEU A 32 -4.57 -4.37 1.64
C LEU A 32 -3.66 -3.15 1.44
N ALA A 33 -4.06 -2.22 0.58
CA ALA A 33 -3.25 -1.04 0.31
C ALA A 33 -3.16 -0.12 1.53
N THR A 34 -4.24 0.02 2.31
CA THR A 34 -4.27 0.83 3.54
C THR A 34 -3.38 0.22 4.61
N ILE A 35 -3.56 -1.06 4.92
CA ILE A 35 -2.78 -1.78 5.94
C ILE A 35 -1.30 -1.79 5.55
N GLY A 36 -0.98 -2.10 4.29
CA GLY A 36 0.40 -2.07 3.80
C GLY A 36 1.05 -0.70 3.92
N THR A 37 0.30 0.37 3.60
CA THR A 37 0.79 1.75 3.70
C THR A 37 1.02 2.16 5.17
N VAL A 38 0.07 1.89 6.05
CA VAL A 38 0.20 2.23 7.49
C VAL A 38 1.37 1.50 8.12
N LEU A 39 1.51 0.21 7.84
CA LEU A 39 2.61 -0.61 8.36
C LEU A 39 3.98 -0.09 7.86
N TYR A 40 4.06 0.33 6.59
CA TYR A 40 5.25 0.97 6.04
C TYR A 40 5.59 2.27 6.79
N ILE A 41 4.60 3.17 6.95
CA ILE A 41 4.79 4.47 7.61
C ILE A 41 5.28 4.28 9.05
N VAL A 42 4.62 3.42 9.82
CA VAL A 42 4.99 3.16 11.23
C VAL A 42 6.42 2.64 11.33
N ALA A 43 6.79 1.66 10.50
CA ALA A 43 8.15 1.11 10.50
C ALA A 43 9.20 2.18 10.19
N MET A 44 8.92 3.05 9.21
CA MET A 44 9.86 4.10 8.80
C MET A 44 9.93 5.25 9.81
N TRP A 45 8.84 5.57 10.50
CA TRP A 45 8.87 6.55 11.59
C TRP A 45 9.74 6.07 12.75
N ILE A 46 9.54 4.83 13.22
CA ILE A 46 10.34 4.30 14.32
C ILE A 46 11.81 4.22 13.91
N SER A 47 12.10 3.68 12.72
CA SER A 47 13.46 3.60 12.19
C SER A 47 14.12 4.98 12.06
N GLY A 48 13.41 5.97 11.50
CA GLY A 48 13.95 7.32 11.30
C GLY A 48 14.20 8.06 12.61
N VAL A 49 13.28 7.97 13.59
CA VAL A 49 13.47 8.57 14.92
C VAL A 49 14.67 7.92 15.61
N MET A 50 14.75 6.59 15.61
CA MET A 50 15.86 5.86 16.22
C MET A 50 17.21 6.20 15.57
N GLN A 51 17.29 6.23 14.24
CA GLN A 51 18.49 6.68 13.52
C GLN A 51 18.89 8.10 13.93
N GLY A 52 17.94 9.04 13.93
CA GLY A 52 18.18 10.42 14.34
C GLY A 52 18.65 10.55 15.79
N LEU A 53 18.10 9.75 16.71
CA LEU A 53 18.55 9.69 18.10
C LEU A 53 19.96 9.12 18.22
N MET A 54 20.28 8.04 17.50
CA MET A 54 21.59 7.40 17.56
C MET A 54 22.68 8.28 16.95
N TRP A 55 22.41 8.96 15.83
CA TRP A 55 23.38 9.83 15.16
C TRP A 55 23.73 11.09 15.97
N ARG A 56 22.82 11.56 16.82
CA ARG A 56 23.06 12.71 17.70
C ARG A 56 23.42 12.30 19.14
N ALA A 57 23.57 11.01 19.42
CA ALA A 57 23.87 10.53 20.76
C ALA A 57 25.35 10.83 21.06
N VAL A 58 25.56 11.58 22.13
CA VAL A 58 26.88 12.00 22.61
C VAL A 58 27.01 11.60 24.07
N ASN A 59 28.14 11.00 24.42
CA ASN A 59 28.50 10.63 25.78
C ASN A 59 28.83 11.88 26.62
N THR A 60 28.93 11.72 27.94
CA THR A 60 29.28 12.84 28.85
C THR A 60 30.65 13.45 28.59
N ASP A 61 31.54 12.73 27.89
CA ASP A 61 32.87 13.18 27.48
C ASP A 61 32.91 13.85 26.10
N GLY A 62 31.76 13.99 25.42
CA GLY A 62 31.67 14.62 24.09
C GLY A 62 31.90 13.67 22.91
N THR A 63 32.20 12.39 23.15
CA THR A 63 32.36 11.39 22.08
C THR A 63 31.01 10.88 21.58
N LEU A 64 30.94 10.40 20.33
CA LEU A 64 29.71 9.80 19.78
C LEU A 64 29.43 8.46 20.47
N THR A 65 28.19 8.28 20.95
CA THR A 65 27.76 7.08 21.67
C THR A 65 27.66 5.85 20.76
N TYR A 66 27.22 6.04 19.52
CA TYR A 66 27.00 4.95 18.56
C TYR A 66 27.78 5.20 17.26
N SER A 67 28.34 4.12 16.73
CA SER A 67 28.85 4.08 15.37
C SER A 67 27.71 4.06 14.35
N PHE A 68 28.01 4.46 13.11
CA PHE A 68 27.04 4.39 12.02
C PHE A 68 26.56 2.94 11.77
N VAL A 69 27.45 1.95 11.89
CA VAL A 69 27.13 0.53 11.68
C VAL A 69 26.12 0.03 12.71
N GLU A 70 26.22 0.45 13.96
CA GLU A 70 25.24 0.10 14.99
C GLU A 70 23.86 0.69 14.67
N SER A 71 23.81 1.94 14.20
CA SER A 71 22.54 2.56 13.77
C SER A 71 21.90 1.81 12.58
N LEU A 72 22.74 1.29 11.67
CA LEU A 72 22.29 0.48 10.54
C LEU A 72 21.73 -0.87 11.01
N GLN A 73 22.45 -1.55 11.92
CA GLN A 73 22.02 -2.83 12.47
C GLN A 73 20.70 -2.71 13.23
N ALA A 74 20.55 -1.66 14.04
CA ALA A 74 19.31 -1.37 14.76
C ALA A 74 18.12 -1.19 13.80
N SER A 75 18.37 -0.68 12.59
CA SER A 75 17.34 -0.38 11.60
C SER A 75 16.82 -1.60 10.82
N TYR A 76 17.54 -2.73 10.83
CA TYR A 76 17.19 -3.90 10.01
C TYR A 76 15.80 -4.48 10.25
N PRO A 77 15.33 -4.66 11.49
CA PRO A 77 13.98 -5.17 11.75
C PRO A 77 12.91 -4.31 11.06
N PHE A 78 13.08 -2.98 11.05
CA PHE A 78 12.14 -2.07 10.41
C PHE A 78 12.17 -2.15 8.89
N TYR A 79 13.31 -2.48 8.28
CA TYR A 79 13.37 -2.72 6.83
C TYR A 79 12.62 -3.99 6.42
N ILE A 80 12.61 -5.03 7.26
CA ILE A 80 11.82 -6.24 7.04
C ILE A 80 10.32 -5.92 7.14
N VAL A 81 9.92 -5.21 8.20
CA VAL A 81 8.53 -4.77 8.38
C VAL A 81 8.07 -3.92 7.19
N ARG A 82 8.90 -2.96 6.75
CA ARG A 82 8.67 -2.17 5.54
C ARG A 82 8.48 -3.03 4.30
N PHE A 83 9.32 -4.04 4.10
CA PHE A 83 9.22 -4.95 2.97
C PHE A 83 7.91 -5.73 2.99
N ILE A 84 7.50 -6.23 4.16
CA ILE A 84 6.21 -6.91 4.34
C ILE A 84 5.05 -5.94 4.01
N GLY A 85 5.09 -4.69 4.50
CA GLY A 85 4.08 -3.69 4.16
C GLY A 85 3.98 -3.41 2.67
N GLY A 86 5.13 -3.34 1.99
CA GLY A 86 5.21 -3.23 0.53
C GLY A 86 4.62 -4.44 -0.19
N LEU A 87 4.87 -5.66 0.29
CA LEU A 87 4.29 -6.89 -0.28
C LEU A 87 2.77 -6.95 -0.10
N ILE A 88 2.24 -6.53 1.04
CA ILE A 88 0.79 -6.44 1.27
C ILE A 88 0.18 -5.45 0.27
N PHE A 89 0.77 -4.27 0.10
CA PHE A 89 0.33 -3.31 -0.92
C PHE A 89 0.38 -3.90 -2.34
N LEU A 90 1.50 -4.55 -2.69
CA LEU A 90 1.71 -5.15 -4.01
C LEU A 90 0.70 -6.28 -4.29
N SER A 91 0.34 -7.08 -3.29
CA SER A 91 -0.72 -8.09 -3.43
C SER A 91 -2.08 -7.46 -3.78
N GLY A 92 -2.38 -6.27 -3.23
CA GLY A 92 -3.52 -5.46 -3.62
C GLY A 92 -3.48 -5.04 -5.09
N MET A 93 -2.30 -4.72 -5.62
CA MET A 93 -2.13 -4.39 -7.05
C MET A 93 -2.40 -5.58 -7.98
N PHE A 94 -2.03 -6.80 -7.58
CA PHE A 94 -2.41 -8.00 -8.34
C PHE A 94 -3.93 -8.23 -8.35
N LEU A 95 -4.62 -7.97 -7.23
CA LEU A 95 -6.09 -8.01 -7.20
C LEU A 95 -6.71 -6.94 -8.11
N MET A 96 -6.13 -5.74 -8.15
CA MET A 96 -6.56 -4.69 -9.07
C MET A 96 -6.40 -5.13 -10.53
N ALA A 97 -5.24 -5.69 -10.89
CA ALA A 97 -4.96 -6.17 -12.24
C ALA A 97 -5.96 -7.25 -12.66
N TYR A 98 -6.24 -8.20 -11.77
CA TYR A 98 -7.25 -9.24 -12.00
C TYR A 98 -8.66 -8.65 -12.20
N ASN A 99 -9.09 -7.74 -11.32
CA ASN A 99 -10.42 -7.14 -11.41
C ASN A 99 -10.58 -6.28 -12.68
N ALA A 100 -9.53 -5.55 -13.06
CA ALA A 100 -9.46 -4.80 -14.30
C ALA A 100 -9.54 -5.72 -15.52
N TYR A 101 -8.73 -6.78 -15.56
CA TYR A 101 -8.73 -7.77 -16.64
C TYR A 101 -10.12 -8.40 -16.82
N LYS A 102 -10.77 -8.81 -15.73
CA LYS A 102 -12.13 -9.37 -15.77
C LYS A 102 -13.18 -8.37 -16.24
N THR A 103 -12.99 -7.07 -15.97
CA THR A 103 -13.90 -6.01 -16.44
C THR A 103 -13.72 -5.76 -17.94
N ILE A 104 -12.46 -5.75 -18.42
CA ILE A 104 -12.13 -5.55 -19.83
C ILE A 104 -12.57 -6.74 -20.70
N ALA A 105 -12.38 -7.97 -20.19
CA ALA A 105 -12.74 -9.19 -20.90
C ALA A 105 -14.25 -9.54 -20.83
N ALA A 106 -15.04 -8.77 -20.08
CA ALA A 106 -16.48 -9.01 -19.98
C ALA A 106 -17.18 -8.63 -21.29
N PRO A 107 -18.25 -9.34 -21.71
CA PRO A 107 -19.08 -8.92 -22.83
C PRO A 107 -19.59 -7.49 -22.62
N LYS A 108 -19.68 -6.70 -23.70
CA LYS A 108 -20.16 -5.31 -23.63
C LYS A 108 -21.52 -5.25 -22.94
N GLU A 109 -21.69 -4.26 -22.05
CA GLU A 109 -22.94 -4.02 -21.28
C GLU A 109 -23.42 -5.17 -20.37
N SER A 110 -22.58 -6.18 -20.10
CA SER A 110 -22.94 -7.29 -19.22
C SER A 110 -22.87 -6.94 -17.74
N LEU A 111 -22.01 -5.99 -17.35
CA LEU A 111 -21.83 -5.57 -15.97
C LEU A 111 -22.71 -4.37 -15.65
N ARG A 112 -24.01 -4.64 -15.47
CA ARG A 112 -24.99 -3.65 -15.05
C ARG A 112 -24.98 -3.45 -13.53
N THR A 113 -25.27 -2.23 -13.12
CA THR A 113 -25.56 -1.90 -11.73
C THR A 113 -27.00 -2.32 -11.49
N THR A 114 -27.21 -3.40 -10.74
CA THR A 114 -28.55 -3.74 -10.27
C THR A 114 -29.02 -2.61 -9.38
N GLU A 115 -30.06 -1.88 -9.79
CA GLU A 115 -30.76 -0.94 -8.93
C GLU A 115 -31.11 -1.67 -7.63
N GLN A 116 -30.53 -1.19 -6.53
CA GLN A 116 -30.90 -1.64 -5.21
C GLN A 116 -32.29 -1.03 -4.94
N PRO A 117 -33.35 -1.84 -4.76
CA PRO A 117 -34.66 -1.27 -4.44
C PRO A 117 -34.53 -0.48 -3.14
N ALA A 118 -35.08 0.73 -3.17
CA ALA A 118 -35.07 1.73 -2.10
C ALA A 118 -35.60 1.19 -0.76
#